data_AF-A0A227IZX7-F1
#
_entry.id   AF-A0A227IZX7-F1
#
_cell.length_a   1.000
_cell.length_b   1.000
_cell.length_c   1.000
_cell.angle_alpha   90.00
_cell.angle_beta   90.00
_cell.angle_gamma   90.00
#
_symmetry.space_group_name_H-M   'P 1'
#
loop_
_entity.id
_entity.type
_entity.pdbx_description
1 polymer ?
#
loop_
_entity_poly.entity_id
_entity_poly.type
_entity_poly.pdbx_seq_one_letter_code
_entity_poly.pdbx_strand_id
1 'polypeptide(L)' 'MNGEIRGIREVRLTGADGESVGVVSIQEAIAAAEEAGMDLVEISPNAEPPVCRVMDYGKFLFEKSKSAKEQKK' A
#
# COMPACT_ATOMS: atom_id res chain seq x y z
N MET A 1 0.24 19.92 25.33
CA MET A 1 -0.84 19.15 24.68
C MET A 1 -0.37 17.71 24.59
N ASN A 2 -0.72 16.94 25.63
CA ASN A 2 -0.51 15.51 25.68
C ASN A 2 -1.57 14.86 24.79
N GLY A 3 -1.16 14.15 23.75
CA GLY A 3 -2.08 13.54 22.79
C GLY A 3 -1.33 12.69 21.77
N GLU A 4 -0.69 11.64 22.26
CA GLU A 4 -0.80 10.31 21.64
C GLU A 4 -0.43 10.15 20.15
N ILE A 5 0.75 10.61 19.75
CA ILE A 5 1.43 10.02 18.57
C ILE A 5 2.08 8.70 19.03
N ARG A 6 1.24 7.75 19.47
CA ARG A 6 1.58 6.37 19.89
C ARG A 6 0.54 5.42 19.29
N GLY A 7 0.32 5.45 17.98
CA GLY A 7 -0.94 4.87 17.47
C GLY A 7 -0.97 4.26 16.07
N ILE A 8 0.12 4.19 15.30
CA ILE A 8 0.06 3.49 14.01
C ILE A 8 0.10 1.98 14.28
N ARG A 9 -1.01 1.42 14.76
CA ARG A 9 -1.28 -0.02 14.81
C ARG A 9 -2.07 -0.47 13.60
N GLU A 10 -2.84 0.46 13.04
CA GLU A 10 -3.85 0.21 12.03
C GLU A 10 -3.55 1.00 10.77
N VAL A 11 -3.74 0.35 9.63
CA VAL A 11 -3.57 0.89 8.29
C VAL A 11 -4.83 0.62 7.49
N ARG A 12 -5.19 1.50 6.56
CA ARG A 12 -6.25 1.22 5.61
C ARG A 12 -5.67 0.35 4.49
N LEU A 13 -6.09 -0.91 4.42
CA LEU A 13 -5.65 -1.87 3.42
C LEU A 13 -6.58 -1.88 2.20
N THR A 14 -5.95 -1.83 1.02
CA THR A 14 -6.58 -2.14 -0.27
C THR A 14 -5.97 -3.43 -0.80
N GLY A 15 -6.79 -4.41 -1.17
CA GLY A 15 -6.33 -5.66 -1.78
C GLY A 15 -5.83 -5.47 -3.21
N ALA A 16 -5.34 -6.57 -3.78
CA ALA A 16 -4.65 -6.57 -5.07
C ALA A 16 -5.51 -6.16 -6.27
N ASP A 17 -6.79 -6.53 -6.25
CA ASP A 17 -7.77 -6.17 -7.29
C ASP A 17 -8.36 -4.75 -7.09
N GLY A 18 -7.86 -3.99 -6.11
CA GLY A 18 -8.43 -2.70 -5.73
C GLY A 18 -9.62 -2.81 -4.77
N GLU A 19 -9.89 -4.00 -4.24
CA GLU A 19 -10.89 -4.20 -3.19
C GLU A 19 -10.50 -3.44 -1.91
N SER A 20 -11.45 -2.75 -1.30
CA SER A 20 -11.21 -2.06 -0.03
C SER A 20 -11.45 -3.05 1.12
N VAL A 21 -10.36 -3.57 1.70
CA VAL A 21 -10.43 -4.48 2.86
C VAL A 21 -10.88 -3.72 4.10
N GLY A 22 -10.46 -2.46 4.23
CA GLY A 22 -10.84 -1.58 5.34
C GLY A 22 -9.64 -1.22 6.22
N VAL A 23 -9.90 -0.86 7.48
CA VAL A 23 -8.84 -0.55 8.46
C VAL A 23 -8.47 -1.85 9.17
N VAL A 24 -7.22 -2.27 9.03
CA VAL A 24 -6.68 -3.52 9.59
C VAL A 24 -5.36 -3.23 10.29
N SER A 25 -4.87 -4.18 11.10
CA SER A 25 -3.55 -4.02 11.70
C SER A 25 -2.44 -4.09 10.65
N ILE A 26 -1.32 -3.42 10.90
CA ILE A 26 -0.13 -3.51 10.01
C ILE A 26 0.29 -4.97 9.77
N GLN A 27 0.18 -5.82 10.78
CA GLN A 27 0.52 -7.25 10.68
C GLN A 27 -0.44 -8.01 9.76
N GLU A 28 -1.74 -7.72 9.83
CA GLU A 28 -2.75 -8.31 8.93
C GLU A 28 -2.50 -7.87 7.49
N ALA A 29 -2.14 -6.61 7.28
CA ALA A 29 -1.80 -6.09 5.96
C ALA A 29 -0.56 -6.76 5.37
N ILE A 30 0.47 -7.01 6.19
CA ILE A 30 1.67 -7.74 5.77
C ILE A 30 1.30 -9.19 5.44
N ALA A 31 0.56 -9.88 6.31
CA ALA A 31 0.14 -11.26 6.10
C ALA A 31 -0.71 -11.41 4.82
N ALA A 32 -1.62 -10.47 4.54
CA ALA A 32 -2.42 -10.47 3.33
C ALA A 32 -1.58 -10.31 2.06
N ALA A 33 -0.52 -9.49 2.11
CA ALA A 33 0.41 -9.36 1.00
C ALA A 33 1.25 -10.64 0.79
N GLU A 34 1.74 -11.23 1.88
CA GLU A 34 2.48 -12.50 1.85
C GLU A 34 1.63 -13.66 1.33
N GLU A 35 0.38 -13.79 1.80
CA GLU A 35 -0.56 -14.82 1.34
C GLU A 35 -0.88 -14.68 -0.15
N ALA A 36 -0.97 -13.44 -0.64
CA ALA A 36 -1.19 -13.16 -2.04
C ALA A 36 0.09 -13.19 -2.90
N GLY A 37 1.27 -13.41 -2.30
CA GLY A 37 2.56 -13.41 -2.99
C GLY A 37 2.93 -12.07 -3.63
N MET A 38 2.47 -10.97 -3.05
CA MET A 38 2.65 -9.59 -3.54
C MET A 38 3.29 -8.70 -2.48
N ASP A 39 3.62 -7.45 -2.83
CA ASP A 39 4.18 -6.49 -1.88
C ASP A 39 3.09 -5.63 -1.22
N LEU A 40 3.28 -5.30 0.05
CA LEU A 40 2.49 -4.28 0.72
C LEU A 40 3.11 -2.90 0.43
N VAL A 41 2.43 -2.08 -0.38
CA VAL A 41 2.91 -0.76 -0.78
C VAL A 41 2.14 0.32 -0.05
N GLU A 42 2.84 1.21 0.64
CA GLU A 42 2.23 2.40 1.24
C GLU A 42 1.94 3.45 0.15
N ILE A 43 0.66 3.75 -0.05
CA ILE A 43 0.18 4.69 -1.08
C ILE A 43 -0.01 6.09 -0.50
N SER A 44 -0.37 6.19 0.78
CA SER A 44 -0.59 7.48 1.43
C SER A 44 -0.15 7.44 2.90
N PRO A 45 1.12 7.77 3.19
CA PRO A 45 1.61 7.93 4.57
C PRO A 45 0.91 9.04 5.36
N ASN A 46 0.47 10.08 4.66
CA ASN A 46 -0.11 11.28 5.28
C ASN A 46 -1.59 11.11 5.66
N ALA A 47 -2.20 9.96 5.36
CA ALA A 47 -3.57 9.67 5.76
C ALA A 47 -3.60 9.16 7.21
N GLU A 48 -4.69 9.44 7.92
CA GLU A 48 -4.95 8.91 9.26
C GLU A 48 -6.21 8.04 9.22
N PRO A 49 -6.09 6.70 9.22
CA PRO A 49 -4.86 5.89 9.22
C PRO A 49 -4.15 5.85 7.83
N PRO A 50 -2.84 5.55 7.78
CA PRO A 50 -2.09 5.49 6.54
C PRO A 50 -2.65 4.42 5.61
N VAL A 51 -2.59 4.67 4.30
CA VAL A 51 -3.19 3.77 3.29
C VAL A 51 -2.11 2.88 2.68
N CYS A 52 -2.28 1.58 2.83
CA CYS A 52 -1.47 0.55 2.20
C CYS A 52 -2.29 -0.20 1.15
N ARG A 53 -1.63 -0.65 0.08
CA ARG A 53 -2.24 -1.45 -0.98
C ARG A 53 -1.34 -2.64 -1.30
N VAL A 54 -1.94 -3.82 -1.40
CA VAL A 54 -1.26 -5.02 -1.88
C VAL A 54 -1.08 -4.89 -3.40
N MET A 55 0.15 -4.87 -3.88
CA MET A 55 0.45 -4.82 -5.32
C MET A 55 1.91 -5.23 -5.58
N ASP A 56 2.22 -5.61 -6.82
CA ASP A 56 3.61 -5.84 -7.24
C ASP A 56 4.29 -4.51 -7.59
N TYR A 57 5.08 -3.97 -6.64
CA TYR A 57 5.72 -2.66 -6.81
C TYR A 57 6.78 -2.69 -7.92
N GLY A 58 7.48 -3.82 -8.05
CA GLY A 58 8.51 -4.03 -9.07
C GLY A 58 7.92 -3.95 -10.47
N LYS A 59 6.79 -4.62 -10.71
CA LYS A 59 6.07 -4.56 -11.98
C LYS A 59 5.54 -3.15 -12.27
N PHE A 60 4.95 -2.49 -11.27
CA PHE A 60 4.44 -1.11 -11.44
C PHE A 60 5.54 -0.12 -11.86
N LEU A 61 6.70 -0.16 -11.22
CA LEU A 61 7.85 0.67 -11.58
C LEU A 61 8.37 0.38 -12.99
N PHE A 62 8.36 -0.91 -13.38
CA PHE A 62 8.77 -1.33 -14.72
C PHE A 62 7.80 -0.82 -15.79
N GLU A 63 6.49 -0.99 -15.59
CA GLU A 63 5.45 -0.48 -16.51
C GLU A 63 5.47 1.05 -16.60
N LYS A 64 5.61 1.74 -15.48
CA LYS A 64 5.74 3.21 -15.44
C LYS A 64 7.01 3.69 -16.16
N SER A 65 8.14 3.02 -15.96
CA SER A 65 9.39 3.33 -16.66
C SER A 65 9.30 3.07 -18.17
N LYS A 66 8.56 2.04 -18.60
CA LYS A 66 8.35 1.73 -20.01
C LYS A 66 7.42 2.75 -20.67
N SER A 67 6.30 3.08 -20.02
CA SER A 67 5.34 4.07 -20.52
C SER A 67 5.94 5.49 -20.59
N ALA A 68 6.79 5.87 -19.63
CA ALA A 68 7.51 7.15 -19.65
C ALA A 68 8.53 7.25 -20.80
N LYS A 69 9.05 6.12 -21.29
CA LYS A 69 9.94 6.08 -22.47
C LYS A 69 9.18 6.20 -23.78
N GLU A 70 7.92 5.75 -23.83
CA GLU A 70 7.09 5.85 -25.04
C GLU A 70 6.46 7.24 -25.22
N GLN A 71 6.19 7.99 -24.14
CA GLN A 71 5.69 9.38 -24.22
C GLN A 71 6.76 10.41 -24.62
N LYS A 72 8.03 10.00 -24.78
CA LYS A 72 9.14 10.87 -25.20
C LYS A 72 9.53 10.72 -26.67
N LYS A 73 8.71 10.04 -27.49
CA LYS A 73 8.97 9.83 -28.92
C LYS A 73 8.07 10.66 -29.81
#